data_AF-A0A667GY02-F1
#
_entry.id   AF-A0A667GY02-F1
#
_cell.length_a   1.000
_cell.length_b   1.000
_cell.length_c   1.000
_cell.angle_alpha   90.00
_cell.angle_beta   90.00
_cell.angle_gamma   90.00
#
_symmetry.space_group_name_H-M   'P 1'
#
loop_
_entity.id
_entity.type
_entity.pdbx_description
1 polymer ?
#
loop_
_entity_poly.entity_id
_entity_poly.type
_entity_poly.pdbx_seq_one_letter_code
_entity_poly.pdbx_strand_id
1 'polypeptide(L)'
;MRMLLHLSLLALGAAYVSAIAVQSPMNRLVAETLALLSTHRTLLIGDGNLMIPTPEHNNHQLCIEEVFQGIDTLKNRTVPGDAVEKLFRNLSLIKEHIDRQKKKCGGERWRVKKFLDYLQVFLGVINTEWTMES
;
A
#
# COMPACT_ATOMS: atom_id res chain seq x y z
N MET A 1 -39.44 29.07 -15.42
CA MET A 1 -38.75 28.85 -14.12
C MET A 1 -38.57 27.36 -13.76
N ARG A 2 -39.51 26.45 -14.04
CA ARG A 2 -39.38 25.01 -13.71
C ARG A 2 -38.22 24.27 -14.39
N MET A 3 -37.89 24.62 -15.64
CA MET A 3 -36.83 23.94 -16.42
C MET A 3 -35.41 24.28 -15.95
N LEU A 4 -35.19 25.52 -15.49
CA LEU A 4 -33.90 25.98 -14.97
C LEU A 4 -33.51 25.29 -13.64
N LEU A 5 -34.50 24.99 -12.81
CA LEU A 5 -34.33 24.22 -11.56
C LEU A 5 -33.94 22.76 -11.82
N HIS A 6 -34.44 22.16 -12.91
CA HIS A 6 -34.04 20.79 -13.28
C HIS A 6 -32.62 20.74 -13.86
N LEU A 7 -32.21 21.76 -14.61
CA LEU A 7 -30.85 21.90 -15.13
C LEU A 7 -29.81 22.10 -14.02
N SER A 8 -30.12 22.85 -12.98
CA SER A 8 -29.21 23.02 -11.83
C SER A 8 -29.12 21.76 -10.96
N LEU A 9 -30.21 21.02 -10.78
CA LEU A 9 -30.19 19.72 -10.10
C LEU A 9 -29.41 18.64 -10.89
N LEU A 10 -29.50 18.63 -12.22
CA LEU A 10 -28.71 17.75 -13.08
C LEU A 10 -27.21 18.11 -13.06
N ALA A 11 -26.88 19.41 -13.02
CA ALA A 11 -25.51 19.87 -12.88
C ALA A 11 -24.90 19.52 -11.51
N LEU A 12 -25.67 19.64 -10.42
CA LEU A 12 -25.24 19.20 -9.09
C LEU A 12 -25.08 17.68 -9.01
N GLY A 13 -25.98 16.91 -9.64
CA GLY A 13 -25.90 15.46 -9.72
C GLY A 13 -24.69 14.96 -10.53
N ALA A 14 -24.40 15.59 -11.66
CA ALA A 14 -23.24 15.26 -12.49
C ALA A 14 -21.92 15.64 -11.79
N ALA A 15 -21.89 16.76 -11.06
CA ALA A 15 -20.73 17.17 -10.26
C ALA A 15 -20.49 16.23 -9.05
N TYR A 16 -21.54 15.64 -8.47
CA TYR A 16 -21.42 14.68 -7.37
C TYR A 16 -20.82 13.34 -7.83
N VAL A 17 -21.13 12.89 -9.05
CA VAL A 17 -20.54 11.67 -9.63
C VAL A 17 -19.07 11.88 -10.03
N SER A 18 -18.70 13.09 -10.48
CA SER A 18 -17.29 13.43 -10.78
C SER A 18 -16.44 13.76 -9.55
N ALA A 19 -17.07 13.90 -8.37
CA ALA A 19 -16.39 14.05 -7.08
C ALA A 19 -16.18 12.72 -6.33
N ILE A 20 -16.55 11.56 -6.91
CA ILE A 20 -16.00 10.29 -6.46
C ILE A 20 -14.52 10.35 -6.83
N ALA A 21 -13.69 10.80 -5.88
CA ALA A 21 -12.24 10.76 -5.99
C ALA A 21 -11.87 9.40 -6.56
N VAL A 22 -11.42 9.38 -7.81
CA VAL A 22 -11.00 8.15 -8.49
C VAL A 22 -9.75 7.70 -7.76
N GLN A 23 -9.97 6.93 -6.70
CA GLN A 23 -8.92 6.38 -5.87
C GLN A 23 -7.98 5.63 -6.81
N SER A 24 -6.68 5.92 -6.72
CA SER A 24 -5.70 5.31 -7.64
C SER A 24 -5.88 3.79 -7.64
N PRO A 25 -5.66 3.09 -8.76
CA PRO A 25 -5.82 1.64 -8.82
C PRO A 25 -5.08 0.91 -7.69
N MET A 26 -3.90 1.40 -7.30
CA MET A 26 -3.14 0.87 -6.17
C MET A 26 -3.80 1.15 -4.82
N ASN A 27 -4.33 2.35 -4.59
CA ASN A 27 -5.01 2.67 -3.33
C ASN A 27 -6.26 1.79 -3.14
N ARG A 28 -7.01 1.53 -4.22
CA ARG A 28 -8.14 0.60 -4.19
C ARG A 28 -7.69 -0.82 -3.90
N LEU A 29 -6.61 -1.29 -4.55
CA LEU A 29 -6.05 -2.62 -4.32
C LEU A 29 -5.60 -2.79 -2.85
N VAL A 30 -4.92 -1.80 -2.27
CA VAL A 30 -4.50 -1.82 -0.86
C VAL A 30 -5.72 -1.86 0.07
N ALA A 31 -6.75 -1.03 -0.18
CA ALA A 31 -7.97 -1.04 0.62
C ALA A 31 -8.70 -2.39 0.56
N GLU A 32 -8.82 -3.00 -0.62
CA GLU A 32 -9.39 -4.34 -0.78
C GLU A 32 -8.54 -5.41 -0.07
N THR A 33 -7.22 -5.30 -0.16
CA THR A 33 -6.29 -6.23 0.51
C THR A 33 -6.41 -6.15 2.03
N LEU A 34 -6.55 -4.94 2.59
CA LEU A 34 -6.79 -4.74 4.02
C LEU A 34 -8.14 -5.35 4.46
N ALA A 35 -9.19 -5.19 3.66
CA ALA A 35 -10.48 -5.82 3.94
C ALA A 35 -10.38 -7.35 3.92
N LEU A 36 -9.71 -7.93 2.92
CA LEU A 36 -9.47 -9.37 2.85
C LEU A 36 -8.63 -9.87 4.03
N LEU A 37 -7.58 -9.15 4.42
CA LEU A 37 -6.75 -9.48 5.57
C LEU A 37 -7.56 -9.50 6.87
N SER A 38 -8.44 -8.52 7.06
CA SER A 38 -9.35 -8.45 8.21
C SER A 38 -10.28 -9.66 8.25
N THR A 39 -10.95 -9.95 7.13
CA THR A 39 -11.90 -11.08 7.03
C THR A 39 -11.24 -12.44 7.26
N HIS A 40 -10.01 -12.64 6.79
CA HIS A 40 -9.31 -13.92 6.88
C HIS A 40 -8.40 -14.03 8.11
N ARG A 41 -8.41 -13.06 9.03
CA ARG A 41 -7.46 -13.01 10.15
C ARG A 41 -7.45 -14.28 10.99
N THR A 42 -8.62 -14.82 11.33
CA THR A 42 -8.75 -16.06 12.12
C THR A 42 -8.15 -17.27 11.39
N LEU A 43 -8.38 -17.38 10.08
CA LEU A 43 -7.81 -18.43 9.25
C LEU A 43 -6.28 -18.33 9.20
N LEU A 44 -5.74 -17.12 9.02
CA LEU A 44 -4.30 -16.87 8.92
C LEU A 44 -3.56 -17.09 10.24
N ILE A 45 -4.20 -16.82 11.38
CA ILE A 45 -3.64 -17.15 12.70
C ILE A 45 -3.59 -18.68 12.89
N GLY A 46 -4.59 -19.41 12.39
CA GLY A 46 -4.62 -20.87 12.46
C GLY A 46 -4.57 -21.38 13.89
N ASP A 47 -3.59 -22.25 14.17
CA ASP A 47 -3.32 -22.79 15.51
C ASP A 47 -2.49 -21.86 16.41
N GLY A 48 -2.00 -20.73 15.87
CA GLY A 48 -1.20 -19.74 16.58
C GLY A 48 0.26 -20.14 16.84
N ASN A 49 0.72 -21.29 16.35
CA ASN A 49 2.09 -21.77 16.61
C ASN A 49 3.12 -21.25 15.59
N LEU A 50 2.67 -20.70 14.46
CA LEU A 50 3.56 -20.20 13.42
C LEU A 50 4.27 -18.93 13.89
N MET A 51 5.60 -19.03 14.03
CA MET A 51 6.46 -17.89 14.34
C MET A 51 6.96 -17.24 13.06
N ILE A 52 6.70 -15.94 12.89
CA ILE A 52 7.17 -15.14 11.75
C ILE A 52 7.96 -13.94 12.30
N PRO A 53 9.20 -13.72 11.85
CA PRO A 53 9.95 -12.51 12.20
C PRO A 53 9.14 -11.26 11.87
N THR A 54 8.95 -10.39 12.86
CA THR A 54 8.20 -9.13 12.71
C THR A 54 9.12 -7.98 13.12
N PRO A 55 9.25 -6.92 12.29
CA PRO A 55 10.10 -5.78 12.63
C PRO A 55 9.68 -5.12 13.94
N GLU A 56 10.65 -4.79 14.80
CA GLU A 56 10.41 -4.15 16.11
C GLU A 56 10.21 -2.63 16.00
N HIS A 57 10.63 -2.02 14.89
CA HIS A 57 10.54 -0.58 14.66
C HIS A 57 9.44 -0.22 13.63
N ASN A 58 9.00 1.05 13.66
CA ASN A 58 7.92 1.52 12.78
C ASN A 58 8.37 2.02 11.40
N ASN A 59 9.67 1.99 11.09
CA ASN A 59 10.20 2.38 9.77
C ASN A 59 9.93 1.29 8.71
N HIS A 60 8.67 1.08 8.34
CA HIS A 60 8.22 -0.02 7.47
C HIS A 60 8.92 -0.07 6.11
N GLN A 61 9.37 1.08 5.58
CA GLN A 61 10.06 1.15 4.29
C GLN A 61 11.43 0.43 4.30
N LEU A 62 12.04 0.25 5.47
CA LEU A 62 13.31 -0.46 5.62
C LEU A 62 13.16 -1.98 5.57
N CYS A 63 12.00 -2.50 5.98
CA CYS A 63 11.78 -3.94 6.19
C CYS A 63 10.86 -4.58 5.14
N ILE A 64 10.80 -4.01 3.93
CA ILE A 64 9.90 -4.50 2.88
C ILE A 64 10.20 -5.96 2.54
N GLU A 65 11.48 -6.34 2.50
CA GLU A 65 11.89 -7.70 2.10
C GLU A 65 11.52 -8.73 3.17
N GLU A 66 11.78 -8.42 4.44
CA GLU A 66 11.42 -9.25 5.59
C GLU A 66 9.89 -9.44 5.68
N VAL A 67 9.12 -8.37 5.47
CA VAL A 67 7.65 -8.44 5.45
C VAL A 67 7.16 -9.41 4.37
N PHE A 68 7.70 -9.33 3.14
CA PHE A 68 7.27 -10.22 2.06
C PHE A 68 7.76 -11.67 2.23
N GLN A 69 8.93 -11.89 2.84
CA GLN A 69 9.36 -13.24 3.25
C GLN A 69 8.42 -13.85 4.31
N GLY A 70 7.95 -13.02 5.25
CA GLY A 70 6.94 -13.43 6.23
C GLY A 70 5.61 -13.80 5.56
N ILE A 71 5.16 -13.02 4.57
CA ILE A 71 3.97 -13.33 3.76
C ILE A 71 4.13 -14.66 3.03
N ASP A 72 5.30 -14.94 2.43
CA ASP A 72 5.56 -16.21 1.75
C ASP A 72 5.53 -17.39 2.72
N THR A 73 6.07 -17.21 3.92
CA THR A 73 6.01 -18.20 5.01
C THR A 73 4.56 -18.47 5.43
N LEU A 74 3.77 -17.41 5.61
CA LEU A 74 2.35 -17.50 5.96
C LEU A 74 1.55 -18.21 4.87
N LYS A 75 1.80 -17.88 3.60
CA LYS A 75 1.14 -18.49 2.44
C LYS A 75 1.39 -19.99 2.37
N ASN A 76 2.63 -20.43 2.57
CA ASN A 76 3.00 -21.83 2.50
C ASN A 76 2.39 -22.70 3.62
N ARG A 77 1.92 -22.07 4.70
CA ARG A 77 1.26 -22.74 5.84
C ARG A 77 -0.25 -22.62 5.84
N THR A 78 -0.79 -21.72 5.01
CA THR A 78 -2.23 -21.49 4.92
C THR A 78 -2.88 -22.51 3.99
N VAL A 79 -3.97 -23.15 4.42
CA VAL A 79 -4.74 -24.06 3.56
C VAL A 79 -5.33 -23.28 2.38
N PRO A 80 -5.17 -23.75 1.13
CA PRO A 80 -5.70 -23.07 -0.05
C PRO A 80 -7.23 -22.91 -0.01
N GLY A 81 -7.71 -21.78 -0.51
CA GLY A 81 -9.14 -21.46 -0.62
C GLY A 81 -9.33 -20.16 -1.40
N ASP A 82 -10.37 -20.09 -2.23
CA ASP A 82 -10.53 -19.02 -3.26
C ASP A 82 -10.43 -17.59 -2.68
N ALA A 83 -11.05 -17.35 -1.52
CA ALA A 83 -11.03 -16.04 -0.88
C ALA A 83 -9.67 -15.66 -0.25
N VAL A 84 -8.90 -16.64 0.24
CA VAL A 84 -7.54 -16.41 0.80
C VAL A 84 -6.48 -16.36 -0.31
N GLU A 85 -6.69 -17.05 -1.42
CA GLU A 85 -5.84 -16.93 -2.62
C GLU A 85 -5.89 -15.52 -3.20
N LYS A 86 -7.07 -14.89 -3.21
CA LYS A 86 -7.22 -13.50 -3.63
C LYS A 86 -6.40 -12.54 -2.75
N LEU A 87 -6.34 -12.78 -1.44
CA LEU A 87 -5.49 -11.99 -0.52
C LEU A 87 -4.01 -12.10 -0.93
N PHE A 88 -3.48 -13.31 -1.09
CA PHE A 88 -2.08 -13.51 -1.46
C PHE A 88 -1.75 -12.99 -2.87
N ARG A 89 -2.69 -13.10 -3.81
CA ARG A 89 -2.54 -12.51 -5.14
C ARG A 89 -2.43 -10.98 -5.07
N ASN A 90 -3.28 -10.33 -4.29
CA ASN A 90 -3.21 -8.88 -4.14
C ASN A 90 -1.89 -8.43 -3.48
N LEU A 91 -1.43 -9.15 -2.45
CA LEU A 91 -0.14 -8.90 -1.82
C LEU A 91 1.02 -9.04 -2.82
N SER A 92 0.99 -10.05 -3.70
CA SER A 92 1.97 -10.21 -4.78
C SER A 92 1.98 -9.02 -5.75
N LEU A 93 0.80 -8.54 -6.16
CA LEU A 93 0.69 -7.37 -7.05
C LEU A 93 1.22 -6.09 -6.39
N ILE A 94 1.01 -5.93 -5.08
CA ILE A 94 1.58 -4.83 -4.29
C ILE A 94 3.10 -4.95 -4.26
N LYS A 95 3.64 -6.16 -4.01
CA LYS A 95 5.09 -6.42 -4.04
C LYS A 95 5.69 -6.02 -5.37
N GLU A 96 5.11 -6.50 -6.48
CA GLU A 96 5.59 -6.16 -7.82
C GLU A 96 5.57 -4.66 -8.08
N HIS A 97 4.55 -3.95 -7.59
CA HIS A 97 4.51 -2.50 -7.69
C HIS A 97 5.70 -1.87 -6.97
N ILE A 98 5.97 -2.28 -5.72
CA ILE A 98 7.10 -1.79 -4.93
C ILE A 98 8.43 -2.10 -5.63
N ASP A 99 8.62 -3.33 -6.11
CA ASP A 99 9.83 -3.75 -6.81
C ASP A 99 10.05 -2.92 -8.10
N ARG A 100 8.97 -2.58 -8.82
CA ARG A 100 9.04 -1.65 -9.96
C ARG A 100 9.44 -0.23 -9.55
N GLN A 101 8.99 0.27 -8.39
CA GLN A 101 9.43 1.59 -7.90
C GLN A 101 10.89 1.56 -7.43
N LYS A 102 11.33 0.50 -6.73
CA LYS A 102 12.73 0.32 -6.31
C LYS A 102 13.69 0.40 -7.51
N LYS A 103 13.33 -0.21 -8.65
CA LYS A 103 14.14 -0.13 -9.89
C LYS A 103 14.33 1.31 -10.41
N LYS A 104 13.47 2.25 -10.04
CA LYS A 104 13.58 3.67 -10.45
C LYS A 104 14.51 4.49 -9.54
N CYS A 105 14.94 3.96 -8.39
CA CYS A 105 15.85 4.66 -7.49
C CYS A 105 17.20 4.96 -8.17
N GLY A 106 17.72 4.01 -8.94
CA GLY A 106 18.94 4.17 -9.75
C GLY A 106 18.70 4.76 -11.14
N GLY A 107 17.65 5.57 -11.30
CA GLY A 107 17.18 6.09 -12.59
C GLY A 107 18.15 7.06 -13.28
N GLU A 108 17.60 8.11 -13.90
CA GLU A 108 18.39 9.08 -14.65
C GLU A 108 19.44 9.78 -13.76
N ARG A 109 20.64 9.99 -14.32
CA ARG A 109 21.69 10.75 -13.64
C ARG A 109 21.38 12.23 -13.72
N TRP A 110 21.22 12.87 -12.57
CA TRP A 110 20.94 14.30 -12.47
C TRP A 110 22.20 15.10 -12.11
N ARG A 111 22.16 16.42 -12.37
CA ARG A 111 23.19 17.34 -11.87
C ARG A 111 23.15 17.39 -10.34
N VAL A 112 24.31 17.69 -9.73
CA VAL A 112 24.51 17.72 -8.27
C VAL A 112 23.43 18.51 -7.53
N LYS A 113 23.00 19.68 -8.05
CA LYS A 113 21.92 20.47 -7.43
C LYS A 113 20.67 19.63 -7.14
N LYS A 114 20.16 18.90 -8.13
CA LYS A 114 18.93 18.09 -7.98
C LYS A 114 19.14 16.92 -7.02
N PHE A 115 20.35 16.36 -6.96
CA PHE A 115 20.69 15.36 -5.96
C PHE A 115 20.71 15.95 -4.55
N LEU A 116 21.29 17.14 -4.35
CA LEU A 116 21.30 17.82 -3.05
C LEU A 116 19.88 18.22 -2.61
N ASP A 117 19.04 18.69 -3.54
CA ASP A 117 17.62 18.97 -3.26
C ASP A 117 16.90 17.69 -2.76
N TYR A 118 17.16 16.54 -3.39
CA TYR A 118 16.64 15.25 -2.95
C TYR A 118 17.21 14.82 -1.58
N LEU A 119 18.52 14.98 -1.38
CA LEU A 119 19.21 14.63 -0.13
C LEU A 119 18.68 15.43 1.06
N GLN A 120 18.40 16.72 0.87
CA GLN A 120 17.83 17.56 1.91
C GLN A 120 16.45 17.04 2.37
N VAL A 121 15.58 16.66 1.42
CA VAL A 121 14.29 16.06 1.74
C VAL A 121 14.47 14.72 2.45
N PHE A 122 15.38 13.88 1.95
CA PHE A 122 15.69 12.58 2.55
C PHE A 122 16.15 12.69 4.01
N LEU A 123 17.10 13.57 4.30
CA LEU A 123 17.57 13.83 5.67
C LEU A 123 16.47 14.44 6.55
N GLY A 124 15.60 15.28 5.97
CA GLY A 124 14.42 15.81 6.66
C GLY A 124 13.50 14.70 7.16
N VAL A 125 13.15 13.74 6.29
CA VAL A 125 12.33 12.58 6.65
C VAL A 125 12.96 11.76 7.77
N ILE A 126 14.27 11.48 7.69
CA ILE A 126 14.98 10.76 8.76
C ILE A 126 14.87 11.52 10.09
N ASN A 127 15.08 12.83 10.06
CA ASN A 127 15.07 13.64 11.28
C ASN A 127 13.67 13.77 11.92
N THR A 128 12.60 13.73 11.12
CA THR A 128 11.23 13.97 11.62
C THR A 128 10.37 12.73 11.79
N GLU A 129 10.52 11.73 10.93
CA GLU A 129 9.64 10.57 10.88
C GLU A 129 10.28 9.33 11.50
N TRP A 130 11.61 9.21 11.48
CA TRP A 130 12.28 8.04 12.02
C TRP A 130 12.49 8.20 13.52
N THR A 131 12.05 7.22 14.29
CA THR A 131 12.39 7.09 15.69
C THR A 131 13.85 6.65 15.76
N MET A 132 14.77 7.61 15.88
CA MET A 132 16.21 7.32 15.91
C MET A 132 16.69 6.77 17.26
N GLU A 133 15.87 6.86 18.30
CA GLU A 133 16.16 6.38 19.64
C GLU A 133 15.23 5.21 19.99
N SER A 134 15.81 4.08 20.40
CA SER A 134 15.16 2.92 21.00
C SER A 134 15.83 2.63 22.34
#